data_AF-A0A326QNF6-F1
#
_entry.id   AF-A0A326QNF6-F1
#
_cell.length_a   1.000
_cell.length_b   1.000
_cell.length_c   1.000
_cell.angle_alpha   90.00
_cell.angle_beta   90.00
_cell.angle_gamma   90.00
#
_symmetry.space_group_name_H-M   'P 1'
#
loop_
_entity.id
_entity.type
_entity.pdbx_description
1 polymer ?
#
loop_
_entity_poly.entity_id
_entity_poly.type
_entity_poly.pdbx_seq_one_letter_code
_entity_poly.pdbx_strand_id
1 'polypeptide(L)' 'MSREDQRKAMRTTREQLIAELEELYRQAFDRIGSEDLGEGAIARLTQLLLRSRDGAITPLQEEIEAPLITRAPE' A
#
# COMPACT_ATOMS: atom_id res chain seq x y z
N MET A 1 -4.59 20.59 -16.36
CA MET A 1 -4.09 19.25 -16.76
C MET A 1 -5.09 18.63 -17.70
N SER A 2 -4.62 17.98 -18.77
CA SER A 2 -5.48 17.11 -19.58
C SER A 2 -6.00 15.94 -18.74
N ARG A 3 -7.12 15.35 -19.13
CA ARG A 3 -7.62 14.09 -18.52
C ARG A 3 -6.58 12.98 -18.60
N GLU A 4 -5.78 12.98 -19.67
CA GLU A 4 -4.67 12.05 -19.87
C GLU A 4 -3.53 12.31 -18.88
N ASP A 5 -3.15 13.57 -18.67
CA ASP A 5 -2.15 13.96 -17.67
C ASP A 5 -2.59 13.57 -16.26
N GLN A 6 -3.89 13.71 -15.95
CA GLN A 6 -4.45 13.33 -14.66
C GLN A 6 -4.39 11.83 -14.43
N ARG A 7 -4.71 11.01 -15.44
CA ARG A 7 -4.58 9.55 -15.35
C ARG A 7 -3.14 9.14 -15.14
N LYS A 8 -2.21 9.69 -15.93
CA LYS A 8 -0.78 9.42 -15.80
C LYS A 8 -0.26 9.80 -14.41
N ALA A 9 -0.63 10.98 -13.91
CA ALA A 9 -0.24 11.43 -12.58
C ALA A 9 -0.79 10.52 -11.47
N MET A 10 -2.06 10.09 -11.57
CA MET A 10 -2.68 9.17 -10.60
C MET A 10 -1.97 7.82 -10.59
N ARG A 11 -1.67 7.26 -11.76
CA ARG A 11 -0.92 6.02 -11.89
C ARG A 11 0.47 6.12 -11.28
N THR A 12 1.23 7.16 -11.64
CA THR A 12 2.58 7.38 -11.09
C THR A 12 2.55 7.54 -9.58
N THR A 13 1.60 8.32 -9.05
CA THR A 13 1.44 8.49 -7.61
C THR A 13 1.14 7.17 -6.92
N ARG A 14 0.24 6.35 -7.50
CA ARG A 14 -0.11 5.03 -6.95
C ARG A 14 1.08 4.08 -6.92
N GLU A 15 1.85 4.01 -8.01
CA GLU A 15 3.07 3.19 -8.09
C GLU A 15 4.11 3.63 -7.04
N GLN A 16 4.25 4.94 -6.82
CA GLN A 16 5.13 5.50 -5.76
C GLN A 16 4.63 5.13 -4.36
N LEU A 17 3.34 5.28 -4.09
CA LEU A 17 2.74 4.92 -2.79
C LEU A 17 2.92 3.43 -2.46
N ILE A 18 2.78 2.55 -3.45
CA ILE A 18 3.05 1.11 -3.26
C ILE A 18 4.50 0.91 -2.81
N ALA A 19 5.46 1.51 -3.52
CA ALA A 19 6.88 1.36 -3.20
C ALA A 19 7.24 1.93 -1.81
N GLU A 20 6.67 3.09 -1.45
CA GLU A 20 6.86 3.70 -0.13
C GLU A 20 6.30 2.81 1.00
N LEU A 21 5.11 2.24 0.80
CA LEU A 21 4.50 1.32 1.76
C LEU A 21 5.32 0.03 1.89
N GLU A 22 5.80 -0.55 0.79
CA GLU A 22 6.66 -1.74 0.82
C GLU A 22 7.95 -1.52 1.59
N GLU A 23 8.59 -0.36 1.41
CA GLU A 23 9.76 0.07 2.19
C GLU A 23 9.42 0.17 3.68
N LEU A 24 8.33 0.87 4.03
CA LEU A 24 7.90 1.02 5.42
C LEU A 24 7.64 -0.33 6.08
N TYR A 25 6.93 -1.23 5.40
CA TYR A 25 6.63 -2.56 5.93
C TYR A 25 7.90 -3.40 6.12
N ARG A 26 8.86 -3.33 5.19
CA ARG A 26 10.16 -4.00 5.36
C ARG A 26 10.89 -3.48 6.60
N GLN A 27 11.01 -2.17 6.77
CA GLN A 27 11.65 -1.58 7.96
C GLN A 27 10.95 -2.01 9.26
N ALA A 28 9.62 -2.10 9.24
CA ALA A 28 8.86 -2.56 10.39
C ALA A 28 9.11 -4.05 10.70
N PHE A 29 9.25 -4.92 9.69
CA PHE A 29 9.66 -6.32 9.89
C PHE A 29 11.08 -6.43 10.44
N ASP A 30 12.02 -5.65 9.90
CA ASP A 30 13.42 -5.62 10.38
C ASP A 30 13.46 -5.23 11.86
N ARG A 31 12.67 -4.23 12.26
CA ARG A 31 12.53 -3.83 13.65
C ARG A 31 12.01 -4.98 14.52
N ILE A 32 10.93 -5.65 14.12
CA ILE A 32 10.38 -6.80 14.88
C ILE A 32 11.44 -7.89 15.04
N GLY A 33 12.21 -8.19 14.00
CA GLY A 33 13.27 -9.20 14.04
C GLY A 33 14.49 -8.83 14.89
N SER A 34 14.69 -7.54 15.16
CA SER A 34 15.81 -7.04 15.99
C SER A 34 15.52 -7.02 17.50
N GLU A 35 14.26 -7.18 17.90
CA GLU A 35 13.83 -7.08 19.30
C GLU A 35 13.86 -8.46 20.00
N ASP A 36 14.33 -8.51 21.24
CA ASP A 36 14.34 -9.74 22.05
C ASP A 36 13.00 -9.93 22.80
N LEU A 37 11.95 -10.26 22.04
CA LEU A 37 10.57 -10.36 22.55
C LEU A 37 10.08 -11.80 22.77
N GLY A 38 10.92 -12.79 22.45
CA GLY A 38 10.54 -14.20 22.39
C GLY A 38 9.63 -14.54 21.21
N GLU A 39 9.65 -15.82 20.81
CA GLU A 39 9.04 -16.29 19.55
C GLU A 39 7.54 -15.98 19.43
N GLY A 40 6.78 -16.12 20.51
CA GLY A 40 5.32 -15.91 20.50
C GLY A 40 4.92 -14.44 20.28
N ALA A 41 5.66 -13.50 20.86
CA ALA A 41 5.40 -12.07 20.66
C ALA A 41 5.80 -11.62 19.26
N ILE A 42 6.96 -12.09 18.77
CA ILE A 42 7.42 -11.87 17.38
C ILE A 42 6.37 -12.38 16.40
N ALA A 43 5.88 -13.61 16.56
CA ALA A 43 4.86 -14.18 15.68
C ALA A 43 3.58 -13.34 15.65
N ARG A 44 3.10 -12.87 16.81
CA ARG A 44 1.90 -12.03 16.89
C ARG A 44 2.10 -10.68 16.18
N LEU A 45 3.22 -10.00 16.41
CA LEU A 45 3.52 -8.71 15.76
C LEU A 45 3.66 -8.86 14.25
N THR A 46 4.37 -9.89 13.79
CA THR A 46 4.54 -10.23 12.37
C THR A 46 3.18 -10.45 11.70
N GLN A 47 2.26 -11.19 12.31
CA GLN A 47 0.93 -11.45 11.75
C GLN A 47 0.06 -10.17 11.67
N LEU A 48 0.12 -9.31 12.69
CA LEU A 48 -0.57 -8.01 12.65
C LEU A 48 -0.03 -7.15 11.50
N LEU A 49 1.29 -7.13 11.32
CA LEU A 49 1.93 -6.36 10.26
C LEU A 49 1.62 -6.90 8.86
N LEU A 50 1.61 -8.23 8.67
CA LEU A 50 1.21 -8.87 7.41
C LEU A 50 -0.22 -8.48 7.00
N ARG A 51 -1.17 -8.52 7.94
CA ARG A 51 -2.56 -8.12 7.67
C ARG A 51 -2.69 -6.64 7.33
N SER A 52 -1.94 -5.78 8.03
CA SER A 52 -1.89 -4.34 7.70
C SER A 52 -1.35 -4.11 6.29
N ARG A 53 -0.26 -4.80 5.93
CA ARG A 53 0.36 -4.73 4.61
C ARG A 53 -0.62 -5.12 3.51
N ASP A 54 -1.27 -6.25 3.67
CA ASP A 54 -2.26 -6.74 2.71
C ASP A 54 -3.39 -5.73 2.50
N GLY A 55 -4.00 -5.23 3.59
CA GLY A 55 -5.08 -4.25 3.51
C GLY A 55 -4.68 -2.89 2.93
N ALA A 56 -3.39 -2.54 2.95
CA ALA A 56 -2.90 -1.28 2.40
C ALA A 56 -2.43 -1.40 0.94
N ILE A 57 -1.72 -2.48 0.59
CA ILE A 57 -1.09 -2.64 -0.72
C ILE A 57 -2.06 -3.25 -1.73
N THR A 58 -2.83 -4.28 -1.35
CA THR A 58 -3.69 -5.02 -2.27
C THR A 58 -4.71 -4.09 -2.98
N PRO A 59 -5.40 -3.16 -2.29
CA PRO A 59 -6.29 -2.22 -2.97
C PRO A 59 -5.59 -1.30 -3.98
N LEU A 60 -4.33 -0.90 -3.71
CA LEU A 60 -3.55 -0.07 -4.63
C LEU A 60 -3.10 -0.85 -5.88
N GLN A 61 -2.87 -2.15 -5.74
CA GLN A 61 -2.53 -3.03 -6.86
C GLN A 61 -3.77 -3.40 -7.70
N GLU A 62 -4.89 -3.63 -7.04
CA GLU A 62 -6.18 -4.00 -7.65
C GLU A 62 -6.95 -2.81 -8.21
N GLU A 63 -6.55 -1.57 -7.89
CA GLU A 63 -7.06 -0.38 -8.56
C GLU A 63 -6.69 -0.47 -10.05
N ILE A 64 -7.57 -1.04 -10.85
CA ILE A 64 -7.53 -0.97 -12.30
C ILE A 64 -8.19 0.35 -12.63
N GLU A 65 -7.50 1.27 -13.34
CA GLU A 65 -8.03 2.60 -13.68
C GLU A 65 -9.46 2.48 -14.22
N ALA A 66 -10.47 2.63 -13.35
CA ALA A 66 -11.84 2.68 -13.79
C ALA A 66 -11.94 3.88 -14.73
N PRO A 67 -12.65 3.79 -15.87
CA PRO A 67 -12.84 4.94 -16.73
C PRO A 67 -13.41 6.04 -15.83
N LEU A 68 -12.74 7.20 -15.74
CA LEU A 68 -13.27 8.39 -15.06
C LEU A 68 -14.67 8.64 -15.61
N ILE A 69 -15.72 8.17 -14.92
CA ILE A 69 -17.10 8.40 -15.28
C ILE A 69 -17.34 9.88 -14.96
N THR A 70 -17.00 10.75 -15.91
CA THR A 70 -17.49 12.12 -15.92
C THR A 70 -18.94 12.06 -16.36
N ARG A 71 -19.84 11.69 -15.45
CA ARG A 71 -21.23 12.11 -15.55
C ARG A 71 -21.41 13.24 -14.56
N ALA A 72 -21.57 14.45 -15.08
CA ALA A 72 -22.14 15.53 -14.29
C ALA A 72 -23.52 15.06 -13.81
N PRO A 73 -23.90 15.29 -12.54
CA PRO A 73 -25.27 15.05 -12.11
C PRO A 73 -26.21 15.94 -12.94
N GLU A 74 -27.31 15.35 -13.43
CA GLU A 74 -28.48 16.11 -13.90
C GLU A 74 -29.19 16.78 -12.71
#